data_AF-A0A0S7XTB9-F1
#
_entry.id   AF-A0A0S7XTB9-F1
#
_cell.length_a   1.000
_cell.length_b   1.000
_cell.length_c   1.000
_cell.angle_alpha   90.00
_cell.angle_beta   90.00
_cell.angle_gamma   90.00
#
_symmetry.space_group_name_H-M   'P 1'
#
loop_
_entity.id
_entity.type
_entity.pdbx_description
1 polymer ?
#
loop_
_entity_poly.entity_id
_entity_poly.type
_entity_poly.pdbx_seq_one_letter_code
_entity_poly.pdbx_strand_id
1 'polypeptide(L)'
;MHKNKISIYCSLVSGAFIIGLLSISVFIGCSKDPTSSGKDDNELEYVSPEEVGYSSEKLDEARQFAEQSGYAAIMALYDGKVFFSWGEISKNYWCHSIRKPFLSALYGIHVEQGNIDLDATLEGLNIDD
;
A
#
# COMPACT_ATOMS: atom_id res chain seq x y z
N MET A 1 0.95 -35.32 65.64
CA MET A 1 1.92 -35.05 64.54
C MET A 1 1.33 -35.28 63.12
N HIS A 2 0.07 -34.95 62.82
CA HIS A 2 -0.46 -35.16 61.45
C HIS A 2 -1.64 -34.27 61.00
N LYS A 3 -1.91 -33.12 61.64
CA LYS A 3 -3.10 -32.28 61.31
C LYS A 3 -2.81 -30.92 60.65
N ASN A 4 -1.55 -30.53 60.48
CA ASN A 4 -1.18 -29.19 59.95
C ASN A 4 -0.75 -29.16 58.47
N LYS A 5 -0.73 -30.28 57.75
CA LYS A 5 -0.37 -30.29 56.32
C LYS A 5 -1.57 -30.14 55.37
N ILE A 6 -2.79 -30.41 55.83
CA ILE A 6 -4.01 -30.39 54.97
C ILE A 6 -4.57 -28.96 54.81
N SER A 7 -4.43 -28.11 55.83
CA SER A 7 -4.94 -26.73 55.79
C SER A 7 -4.14 -25.81 54.84
N ILE A 8 -2.87 -26.11 54.59
CA ILE A 8 -1.99 -25.27 53.75
C ILE A 8 -2.27 -25.52 52.25
N TYR A 9 -2.66 -26.75 51.88
CA TYR A 9 -3.01 -27.08 50.49
C TYR A 9 -4.34 -26.44 50.04
N CYS A 10 -5.27 -26.16 50.96
CA CYS A 10 -6.55 -25.52 50.62
C CYS A 10 -6.40 -24.02 50.32
N SER A 11 -5.48 -23.33 51.00
CA SER A 11 -5.22 -21.89 50.75
C SER A 11 -4.32 -21.63 49.53
N LEU A 12 -3.43 -22.56 49.16
CA LEU A 12 -2.56 -22.41 47.99
C LEU A 12 -3.28 -22.66 46.65
N VAL A 13 -4.26 -23.56 46.61
CA VAL A 13 -5.06 -23.83 45.40
C VAL A 13 -6.01 -22.67 45.07
N SER A 14 -6.47 -21.93 46.09
CA SER A 14 -7.33 -20.76 45.89
C SER A 14 -6.58 -19.54 45.32
N GLY A 15 -5.27 -19.41 45.60
CA GLY A 15 -4.43 -18.32 45.07
C GLY A 15 -3.92 -18.55 43.64
N ALA A 16 -3.67 -19.81 43.26
CA ALA A 16 -3.23 -20.17 41.91
C ALA A 16 -4.34 -19.99 40.86
N PHE A 17 -5.61 -20.12 41.26
CA PHE A 17 -6.75 -19.94 40.36
C PHE A 17 -7.01 -18.46 39.98
N ILE A 18 -6.71 -17.53 40.90
CA ILE A 18 -6.93 -16.09 40.68
C ILE A 18 -5.84 -15.49 39.77
N ILE A 19 -4.60 -15.97 39.87
CA ILE A 19 -3.50 -15.53 38.99
C ILE A 19 -3.66 -16.09 37.56
N GLY A 20 -4.21 -17.30 37.43
CA GLY A 20 -4.57 -17.89 36.13
C GLY A 20 -5.72 -17.18 35.41
N LEU A 21 -6.66 -16.58 36.16
CA LEU A 21 -7.76 -15.80 35.59
C LEU A 21 -7.35 -14.37 35.20
N LEU A 22 -6.39 -13.76 35.89
CA LEU A 22 -5.86 -12.43 35.54
C LEU A 22 -4.97 -12.45 34.28
N SER A 23 -4.46 -13.62 33.90
CA SER A 23 -3.67 -13.82 32.66
C SER A 23 -4.53 -14.23 31.45
N ILE A 24 -5.80 -14.59 31.64
CA ILE A 24 -6.76 -14.80 30.54
C ILE A 24 -7.36 -13.48 30.04
N SER A 25 -7.39 -12.43 30.86
CA SER A 25 -7.80 -11.08 30.46
C SER A 25 -6.83 -10.36 29.50
N VAL A 26 -5.67 -10.94 29.20
CA VAL A 26 -4.69 -10.38 28.24
C VAL A 26 -4.90 -10.92 26.81
N PHE A 27 -5.71 -11.96 26.61
CA PHE A 27 -5.97 -12.55 25.29
C PHE A 27 -7.34 -12.20 24.68
N ILE A 28 -8.14 -11.36 25.34
CA ILE A 28 -9.29 -10.68 24.71
C ILE A 28 -8.90 -9.23 24.40
N GLY A 29 -7.68 -9.07 23.88
CA GLY A 29 -7.35 -7.93 23.03
C GLY A 29 -8.17 -8.12 21.75
N CYS A 30 -9.12 -7.21 21.55
CA CYS A 30 -9.96 -7.12 20.37
C CYS A 30 -9.11 -7.28 19.09
N SER A 31 -9.08 -8.46 18.47
CA SER A 31 -8.90 -8.56 17.02
C SER A 31 -10.16 -7.97 16.39
N LYS A 32 -10.29 -6.64 16.47
CA LYS A 32 -10.84 -5.92 15.34
C LYS A 32 -9.77 -6.10 14.27
N ASP A 33 -9.85 -7.22 13.54
CA ASP A 33 -9.51 -7.11 12.12
C ASP A 33 -10.41 -5.98 11.63
N PRO A 34 -9.85 -4.83 11.21
CA PRO A 34 -10.59 -4.05 10.29
C PRO A 34 -10.54 -4.89 9.01
N THR A 35 -11.48 -5.81 8.84
CA THR A 35 -12.19 -5.86 7.57
C THR A 35 -12.97 -4.55 7.49
N SER A 36 -12.20 -3.46 7.39
CA SER A 36 -12.59 -2.23 6.80
C SER A 36 -13.00 -2.65 5.40
N SER A 37 -14.29 -2.88 5.23
CA SER A 37 -14.99 -2.41 4.04
C SER A 37 -14.86 -0.87 3.99
N GLY A 38 -13.62 -0.39 4.02
CA GLY A 38 -13.29 0.95 3.59
C GLY A 38 -13.60 0.89 2.11
N LYS A 39 -14.46 1.82 1.67
CA LYS A 39 -14.49 2.16 0.26
C LYS A 39 -13.04 2.32 -0.15
N ASP A 40 -12.64 1.59 -1.19
CA ASP A 40 -11.37 1.81 -1.85
C ASP A 40 -11.31 3.29 -2.19
N ASP A 41 -10.48 4.04 -1.47
CA ASP A 41 -10.24 5.46 -1.69
C ASP A 41 -9.47 5.71 -2.99
N ASN A 42 -9.08 4.64 -3.70
CA ASN A 42 -8.38 4.66 -4.98
C ASN A 42 -9.29 4.37 -6.18
N GLU A 43 -10.62 4.40 -6.00
CA GLU A 43 -11.54 4.36 -7.15
C GLU A 43 -11.36 5.62 -8.00
N LEU A 44 -10.85 5.45 -9.22
CA LEU A 44 -10.65 6.55 -10.15
C LEU A 44 -11.98 7.04 -10.71
N GLU A 45 -12.17 8.35 -10.75
CA GLU A 45 -13.34 8.97 -11.39
C GLU A 45 -13.20 8.86 -12.91
N TYR A 46 -14.28 8.44 -13.59
CA TYR A 46 -14.37 8.38 -15.04
C TYR A 46 -15.30 9.46 -15.57
N VAL A 47 -14.86 10.19 -16.60
CA VAL A 47 -15.62 11.23 -17.30
C VAL A 47 -15.62 10.97 -18.80
N SER A 48 -16.54 11.59 -19.53
CA SER A 48 -16.46 11.54 -21.00
C SER A 48 -15.26 12.35 -21.52
N PRO A 49 -14.68 11.98 -22.69
CA PRO A 49 -13.66 12.78 -23.34
C PRO A 49 -14.06 14.25 -23.50
N GLU A 50 -15.31 14.51 -23.87
CA GLU A 50 -15.80 15.84 -24.18
C GLU A 50 -15.86 16.76 -22.94
N GLU A 51 -16.11 16.20 -21.75
CA GLU A 51 -16.08 16.95 -20.48
C GLU A 51 -14.71 17.57 -20.18
N VAL A 52 -13.64 16.95 -20.68
CA VAL A 52 -12.26 17.44 -20.51
C VAL A 52 -11.69 18.02 -21.82
N GLY A 53 -12.53 18.26 -22.82
CA GLY A 53 -12.16 18.92 -24.08
C GLY A 53 -11.47 18.02 -25.11
N TYR A 54 -11.57 16.69 -24.98
CA TYR A 54 -11.06 15.71 -25.92
C TYR A 54 -12.17 15.19 -26.85
N SER A 55 -11.80 14.79 -28.07
CA SER A 55 -12.73 14.24 -29.06
C SER A 55 -12.71 12.71 -29.00
N SER A 56 -13.88 12.10 -28.79
CA SER A 56 -14.03 10.64 -28.84
C SER A 56 -13.58 10.03 -30.17
N GLU A 57 -13.85 10.70 -31.30
CA GLU A 57 -13.44 10.26 -32.65
C GLU A 57 -11.92 10.14 -32.77
N LYS A 58 -11.18 11.18 -32.35
CA LYS A 58 -9.72 11.16 -32.37
C LYS A 58 -9.11 10.15 -31.39
N LEU A 59 -9.78 9.90 -30.27
CA LEU A 59 -9.35 8.86 -29.33
C LEU A 59 -9.54 7.47 -29.90
N ASP A 60 -10.59 7.25 -30.70
CA ASP A 60 -10.75 5.99 -31.44
C ASP A 60 -9.67 5.82 -32.52
N GLU A 61 -9.29 6.88 -33.24
CA GLU A 61 -8.14 6.84 -34.15
C GLU A 61 -6.84 6.47 -33.41
N ALA A 62 -6.59 7.05 -32.24
CA ALA A 62 -5.43 6.74 -31.41
C ALA A 62 -5.46 5.30 -30.90
N ARG A 63 -6.64 4.79 -30.52
CA ARG A 63 -6.88 3.39 -30.15
C ARG A 63 -6.50 2.45 -31.29
N GLN A 64 -7.00 2.73 -32.50
CA GLN A 64 -6.74 1.91 -33.68
C GLN A 64 -5.25 1.89 -34.02
N PHE A 65 -4.58 3.04 -33.95
CA PHE A 65 -3.13 3.12 -34.14
C PHE A 65 -2.36 2.27 -33.12
N ALA A 66 -2.75 2.34 -31.85
CA ALA A 66 -2.12 1.58 -30.78
C ALA A 66 -2.33 0.08 -30.94
N GLU A 67 -3.55 -0.33 -31.30
CA GLU A 67 -3.87 -1.72 -31.59
C GLU A 67 -3.03 -2.26 -32.76
N GLN A 68 -2.93 -1.52 -33.87
CA GLN A 68 -2.09 -1.87 -35.02
C GLN A 68 -0.60 -1.94 -34.67
N SER A 69 -0.15 -1.12 -33.72
CA SER A 69 1.25 -1.08 -33.27
C SER A 69 1.57 -2.12 -32.19
N GLY A 70 0.59 -2.93 -31.76
CA GLY A 70 0.79 -3.99 -30.77
C GLY A 70 0.85 -3.52 -29.31
N TYR A 71 0.31 -2.34 -29.00
CA TYR A 71 0.16 -1.91 -27.61
C TYR A 71 -0.89 -2.77 -26.88
N ALA A 72 -0.63 -3.05 -25.61
CA ALA A 72 -1.52 -3.92 -24.82
C ALA A 72 -2.62 -3.15 -24.06
N ALA A 73 -2.38 -1.88 -23.74
CA ALA A 73 -3.31 -1.03 -23.02
C ALA A 73 -2.94 0.45 -23.18
N ILE A 74 -3.94 1.33 -23.07
CA ILE A 74 -3.80 2.79 -22.95
C ILE A 74 -4.72 3.27 -21.83
N MET A 75 -4.25 4.24 -21.07
CA MET A 75 -5.07 4.99 -20.12
C MET A 75 -4.65 6.45 -20.16
N ALA A 76 -5.61 7.36 -20.25
CA ALA A 76 -5.38 8.80 -20.28
C ALA A 76 -6.26 9.48 -19.23
N LEU A 77 -5.63 10.38 -18.48
CA LEU A 77 -6.25 11.11 -17.37
C LEU A 77 -6.03 12.61 -17.54
N TYR A 78 -7.02 13.39 -17.12
CA TYR A 78 -6.94 14.84 -17.01
C TYR A 78 -7.47 15.24 -15.64
N ASP A 79 -6.70 16.01 -14.88
CA ASP A 79 -7.05 16.46 -13.53
C ASP A 79 -7.50 15.31 -12.59
N GLY A 80 -6.77 14.20 -12.62
CA GLY A 80 -7.07 13.00 -11.82
C GLY A 80 -8.23 12.14 -12.32
N LYS A 81 -8.94 12.55 -13.38
CA LYS A 81 -10.09 11.84 -13.93
C LYS A 81 -9.72 11.09 -15.20
N VAL A 82 -10.15 9.85 -15.30
CA VAL A 82 -9.97 9.01 -16.47
C VAL A 82 -10.99 9.41 -17.52
N PHE A 83 -10.52 9.88 -18.68
CA PHE A 83 -11.41 10.21 -19.80
C PHE A 83 -11.29 9.24 -20.96
N PHE A 84 -10.24 8.40 -20.97
CA PHE A 84 -10.06 7.37 -21.97
C PHE A 84 -9.25 6.21 -21.43
N SER A 85 -9.72 4.99 -21.68
CA SER A 85 -8.98 3.77 -21.39
C SER A 85 -9.32 2.68 -22.40
N TRP A 86 -8.34 1.87 -22.77
CA TRP A 86 -8.50 0.76 -23.69
C TRP A 86 -7.51 -0.36 -23.38
N GLY A 87 -7.89 -1.61 -23.66
CA GLY A 87 -7.06 -2.80 -23.44
C GLY A 87 -7.02 -3.26 -21.97
N GLU A 88 -6.01 -4.04 -21.61
CA GLU A 88 -5.89 -4.73 -20.32
C GLU A 88 -5.25 -3.83 -19.24
N ILE A 89 -5.90 -2.72 -18.88
CA ILE A 89 -5.34 -1.67 -17.99
C ILE A 89 -5.02 -2.13 -16.56
N SER A 90 -5.62 -3.24 -16.09
CA SER A 90 -5.40 -3.78 -14.75
C SER A 90 -4.37 -4.91 -14.70
N LYS A 91 -3.74 -5.26 -15.84
CA LYS A 91 -2.75 -6.33 -15.92
C LYS A 91 -1.39 -5.86 -15.40
N ASN A 92 -0.70 -6.74 -14.68
CA ASN A 92 0.68 -6.51 -14.30
C ASN A 92 1.62 -6.69 -15.52
N TYR A 93 2.35 -5.62 -15.87
CA TYR A 93 3.35 -5.62 -16.94
C TYR A 93 4.77 -5.47 -16.38
N TRP A 94 5.75 -5.90 -17.16
CA TRP A 94 7.15 -5.63 -16.87
C TRP A 94 7.46 -4.16 -17.16
N CYS A 95 7.46 -3.31 -16.14
CA CYS A 95 7.61 -1.86 -16.30
C CYS A 95 9.01 -1.39 -16.75
N HIS A 96 10.03 -2.27 -16.80
CA HIS A 96 11.41 -1.94 -17.18
C HIS A 96 11.89 -0.56 -16.64
N SER A 97 12.30 0.36 -17.52
CA SER A 97 12.84 1.67 -17.13
C SER A 97 11.82 2.61 -16.49
N ILE A 98 10.51 2.33 -16.53
CA ILE A 98 9.49 3.10 -15.80
C ILE A 98 9.73 3.04 -14.28
N ARG A 99 10.42 2.01 -13.77
CA ARG A 99 10.78 1.94 -12.34
C ARG A 99 11.75 3.05 -11.90
N LYS A 100 12.57 3.59 -12.82
CA LYS A 100 13.57 4.62 -12.50
C LYS A 100 12.92 5.95 -12.07
N PRO A 101 12.02 6.58 -12.84
CA PRO A 101 11.36 7.81 -12.39
C PRO A 101 10.51 7.59 -11.14
N PHE A 102 9.92 6.40 -10.95
CA PHE A 102 9.21 6.08 -9.71
C PHE A 102 10.14 6.11 -8.50
N LEU A 103 11.31 5.45 -8.58
CA LEU A 103 12.33 5.52 -7.53
C LEU A 103 12.85 6.95 -7.36
N SER A 104 13.02 7.70 -8.44
CA SER A 104 13.42 9.12 -8.39
C SER A 104 12.46 9.97 -7.58
N ALA A 105 11.14 9.74 -7.70
CA ALA A 105 10.14 10.46 -6.91
C ALA A 105 10.24 10.13 -5.41
N LEU A 106 10.52 8.87 -5.06
CA LEU A 106 10.75 8.47 -3.67
C LEU A 106 12.01 9.11 -3.08
N TYR A 107 13.08 9.25 -3.88
CA TYR A 107 14.28 9.98 -3.48
C TYR A 107 13.99 11.46 -3.25
N GLY A 108 13.13 12.08 -4.06
CA GLY A 108 12.73 13.48 -3.91
C GLY A 108 12.16 13.80 -2.52
N ILE A 109 11.41 12.88 -1.92
CA ILE A 109 10.89 13.01 -0.55
C ILE A 109 12.04 13.15 0.46
N HIS A 110 13.09 12.35 0.32
CA HIS A 110 14.24 12.39 1.22
C HIS A 110 15.17 13.57 0.96
N VAL A 111 15.20 14.10 -0.26
CA VAL A 111 15.87 15.37 -0.57
C VAL A 111 15.15 16.52 0.14
N GLU A 112 13.82 16.59 0.03
CA GLU A 112 13.02 17.61 0.73
C GLU A 112 13.18 17.54 2.26
N GLN A 113 13.29 16.33 2.81
CA GLN A 113 13.52 16.09 4.23
C GLN A 113 14.96 16.40 4.69
N GLY A 114 15.89 16.68 3.75
CA GLY A 114 17.30 16.90 4.05
C GLY A 114 18.10 15.63 4.40
N ASN A 115 17.54 14.45 4.13
CA ASN A 115 18.21 13.16 4.35
C ASN A 115 19.19 12.82 3.22
N ILE A 116 18.99 13.39 2.03
CA ILE A 116 19.84 13.20 0.85
C ILE A 116 20.28 14.56 0.33
N ASP A 117 21.58 14.74 0.17
CA ASP A 117 22.19 15.86 -0.52
C ASP A 117 22.50 15.43 -1.97
N LEU A 118 21.91 16.14 -2.94
CA LEU A 118 22.11 15.87 -4.37
C LEU A 118 23.44 16.39 -4.89
N ASP A 119 24.08 17.32 -4.17
CA ASP A 119 25.40 17.88 -4.51
C ASP A 119 26.55 17.07 -3.89
N ALA A 120 26.24 16.05 -3.07
CA ALA A 120 27.24 15.17 -2.50
C ALA A 120 27.99 14.39 -3.59
N THR A 121 29.31 14.40 -3.52
CA THR A 121 30.16 13.61 -4.43
C THR A 121 30.21 12.15 -3.99
N LEU A 122 30.52 11.24 -4.92
CA LEU A 122 30.73 9.82 -4.59
C LEU A 122 31.82 9.63 -3.54
N GLU A 123 32.92 10.39 -3.65
CA GLU A 123 33.99 10.44 -2.64
C GLU A 123 33.46 10.90 -1.27
N GLY A 124 32.65 11.96 -1.23
CA GLY A 124 32.04 12.46 0.00
C GLY A 124 31.07 11.47 0.66
N LEU A 125 30.52 10.53 -0.13
CA LEU A 125 29.71 9.40 0.32
C LEU A 125 30.52 8.13 0.58
N ASN A 126 31.84 8.19 0.44
CA ASN A 126 32.76 7.06 0.64
C ASN A 126 32.47 5.88 -0.33
N ILE A 127 32.08 6.20 -1.57
CA ILE A 127 31.83 5.26 -2.66
C ILE A 127 33.00 5.31 -3.64
N ASP A 128 33.50 4.13 -4.01
CA ASP A 128 34.57 3.90 -4.98
C ASP A 128 34.01 3.16 -6.20
N ASP A 129 34.59 3.39 -7.38
CA ASP A 129 34.12 2.84 -8.68
C ASP A 129 34.75 1.48 -9.02
#